data_AF-A0A2T1D3K8-F1
#
_entry.id   AF-A0A2T1D3K8-F1
#
_cell.length_a   1.000
_cell.length_b   1.000
_cell.length_c   1.000
_cell.angle_alpha   90.00
_cell.angle_beta   90.00
_cell.angle_gamma   90.00
#
_symmetry.space_group_name_H-M   'P 1'
#
loop_
_entity.id
_entity.type
_entity.pdbx_description
1 polymer ?
#
loop_
_entity_poly.entity_id
_entity_poly.type
_entity_poly.pdbx_seq_one_letter_code
_entity_poly.pdbx_strand_id
1 'polypeptide(L)'
;MTRKSMRSALNASLEAEDEAVRNRFEKAESLLGEKPPVGEQLVDTVPVVKEQSKKERVIRDSFTLPSRDYELITAVRQRCLNSAVNINKSEVIRAGLYALMEMSEEDLIDLGNNLEKVKTGRPTEKL
;
A
#
# COMPACT_ATOMS: atom_id res chain seq x y z
N MET A 1 -44.91 29.52 -12.85
CA MET A 1 -43.46 29.39 -13.14
C MET A 1 -43.29 28.47 -14.35
N THR A 2 -42.57 28.90 -15.39
CA THR A 2 -42.40 28.10 -16.63
C THR A 2 -41.16 27.22 -16.54
N ARG A 3 -41.19 26.01 -17.13
CA ARG A 3 -40.06 25.04 -17.09
C ARG A 3 -38.73 25.62 -17.61
N LYS A 4 -38.79 26.62 -18.50
CA LYS A 4 -37.63 27.33 -19.05
C LYS A 4 -36.92 28.19 -17.99
N SER A 5 -37.67 28.78 -17.05
CA SER A 5 -37.13 29.58 -15.94
C SER A 5 -36.48 28.70 -14.87
N MET A 6 -36.98 27.49 -14.62
CA MET A 6 -36.32 26.57 -13.68
C MET A 6 -35.02 25.99 -14.23
N ARG A 7 -34.96 25.70 -15.54
CA ARG A 7 -33.72 25.24 -16.19
C ARG A 7 -32.61 26.29 -16.15
N SER A 8 -32.93 27.57 -16.36
CA SER A 8 -31.90 28.62 -16.27
C SER A 8 -31.43 28.83 -14.83
N ALA A 9 -32.31 28.71 -13.83
CA ALA A 9 -31.93 28.78 -12.43
C ALA A 9 -31.01 27.62 -12.01
N LEU A 10 -31.29 26.41 -12.50
CA LEU A 10 -30.45 25.23 -12.24
C LEU A 10 -29.08 25.34 -12.91
N ASN A 11 -29.02 25.81 -14.16
CA ASN A 11 -27.74 26.01 -14.84
C ASN A 11 -26.91 27.11 -14.17
N ALA A 12 -27.52 28.21 -13.74
CA ALA A 12 -26.83 29.26 -12.99
C ALA A 12 -26.27 28.74 -11.65
N SER A 13 -26.96 27.82 -10.99
CA SER A 13 -26.46 27.18 -9.76
C SER A 13 -25.25 26.29 -10.04
N LEU A 14 -25.27 25.51 -11.12
CA LEU A 14 -24.16 24.64 -11.53
C LEU A 14 -22.93 25.45 -11.94
N GLU A 15 -23.12 26.54 -12.68
CA GLU A 15 -22.03 27.44 -13.08
C GLU A 15 -21.37 28.12 -11.86
N ALA A 16 -22.16 28.49 -10.85
CA ALA A 16 -21.65 29.05 -9.60
C ALA A 16 -20.85 28.03 -8.77
N GLU A 17 -21.28 26.75 -8.78
CA GLU A 17 -20.52 25.67 -8.14
C GLU A 17 -19.19 25.42 -8.86
N ASP A 18 -19.19 25.36 -10.18
CA ASP A 18 -17.98 25.18 -10.99
C ASP A 18 -16.97 26.33 -10.79
N GLU A 19 -17.45 27.57 -10.70
CA GLU A 19 -16.61 28.73 -10.44
C GLU A 19 -16.00 28.70 -9.03
N ALA A 20 -16.79 28.30 -8.02
CA ALA A 20 -16.28 28.12 -6.66
C ALA A 20 -15.21 27.03 -6.57
N VAL A 21 -15.36 25.94 -7.32
CA VAL A 21 -14.39 24.85 -7.39
C VAL A 21 -13.10 25.33 -8.07
N ARG A 22 -13.19 26.06 -9.19
CA ARG A 22 -12.01 26.64 -9.88
C ARG A 22 -11.24 27.60 -8.98
N ASN A 23 -11.94 28.53 -8.33
CA ASN A 23 -11.33 29.47 -7.39
C ASN A 23 -10.63 28.75 -6.22
N ARG A 24 -11.18 27.62 -5.77
CA ARG A 24 -10.56 26.79 -4.73
C ARG A 24 -9.29 26.08 -5.23
N PHE A 25 -9.29 25.62 -6.48
CA PHE A 25 -8.10 25.01 -7.11
C PHE A 25 -7.00 26.04 -7.38
N GLU A 26 -7.32 27.23 -7.89
CA GLU A 26 -6.35 28.32 -8.09
C GLU A 26 -5.75 28.80 -6.75
N LYS A 27 -6.56 28.85 -5.70
CA LYS A 27 -6.07 29.13 -4.35
C LYS A 27 -5.16 28.03 -3.82
N ALA A 28 -5.43 26.77 -4.15
CA ALA A 28 -4.55 25.66 -3.78
C ALA A 28 -3.23 25.69 -4.57
N GLU A 29 -3.27 26.02 -5.86
CA GLU A 29 -2.07 26.20 -6.68
C GLU A 29 -1.23 27.41 -6.25
N SER A 30 -1.83 28.53 -5.86
CA SER A 30 -1.05 29.67 -5.33
C SER A 30 -0.43 29.39 -3.95
N LEU A 31 -1.01 28.49 -3.16
CA LEU A 31 -0.47 28.09 -1.86
C LEU A 31 0.55 26.96 -1.93
N LEU A 32 0.44 26.08 -2.93
CA LEU A 32 1.29 24.89 -3.10
C LEU A 32 2.26 24.99 -4.28
N GLY A 33 2.11 26.02 -5.10
CA GLY A 33 2.83 26.26 -6.36
C GLY A 33 4.17 26.93 -6.17
N GLU A 34 5.05 26.31 -5.40
CA GLU A 34 6.48 26.33 -5.72
C GLU A 34 7.02 24.90 -5.56
N LYS A 35 6.85 24.11 -6.63
CA LYS A 35 7.66 22.91 -6.84
C LYS A 35 8.64 23.22 -7.97
N PRO A 36 9.95 23.23 -7.73
CA PRO A 36 10.91 23.40 -8.82
C PRO A 36 10.87 22.20 -9.77
N PRO A 37 11.22 22.39 -11.05
CA PRO A 37 11.22 21.33 -12.04
C PRO A 37 12.28 20.28 -11.69
N VAL A 38 11.89 19.01 -11.78
CA VAL A 38 12.80 17.87 -11.70
C VAL A 38 13.60 17.82 -13.00
N GLY A 39 14.92 17.99 -12.92
CA GLY A 39 15.81 17.83 -14.06
C GLY A 39 17.27 18.25 -13.83
N GLU A 40 18.05 17.35 -13.23
CA GLU A 40 19.45 17.01 -13.63
C GLU A 40 20.68 17.78 -13.07
N GLN A 41 21.53 16.99 -12.37
CA GLN A 41 23.01 17.03 -12.19
C GLN A 41 23.73 17.73 -10.99
N LEU A 42 24.40 16.86 -10.21
CA LEU A 42 25.76 16.89 -9.62
C LEU A 42 26.17 17.99 -8.62
N VAL A 43 26.58 17.65 -7.38
CA VAL A 43 27.98 17.36 -6.93
C VAL A 43 28.08 17.29 -5.39
N ASP A 44 29.04 16.50 -4.91
CA ASP A 44 29.41 16.25 -3.52
C ASP A 44 29.59 17.50 -2.64
N THR A 45 28.97 17.50 -1.45
CA THR A 45 29.57 18.02 -0.21
C THR A 45 29.02 17.27 1.01
N VAL A 46 29.92 16.75 1.83
CA VAL A 46 29.70 16.16 3.17
C VAL A 46 30.37 17.11 4.18
N PRO A 47 29.98 17.24 5.46
CA PRO A 47 28.78 16.75 6.18
C PRO A 47 28.00 17.87 6.90
N VAL A 48 26.69 17.71 7.04
CA VAL A 48 25.99 18.19 8.24
C VAL A 48 25.23 17.01 8.81
N VAL A 49 25.72 16.53 9.95
CA VAL A 49 25.07 15.48 10.76
C VAL A 49 23.76 16.06 11.29
N LYS A 50 22.68 15.83 10.53
CA LYS A 50 21.36 15.70 11.11
C LYS A 50 21.11 14.21 11.19
N GLU A 51 20.95 13.69 12.41
CA GLU A 51 20.42 12.36 12.68
C GLU A 51 19.00 12.28 12.11
N GLN A 52 18.90 12.10 10.80
CA GLN A 52 17.72 11.56 10.18
C GLN A 52 17.77 10.08 10.47
N SER A 53 16.98 9.66 11.45
CA SER A 53 16.65 8.25 11.67
C SER A 53 16.44 7.59 10.31
N LYS A 54 17.40 6.75 9.88
CA LYS A 54 17.30 6.05 8.61
C LYS A 54 16.04 5.20 8.68
N LYS A 55 15.00 5.64 7.98
CA LYS A 55 13.78 4.85 7.81
C LYS A 55 14.20 3.48 7.31
N GLU A 56 13.74 2.44 7.98
CA GLU A 56 14.06 1.07 7.64
C GLU A 56 13.71 0.81 6.17
N ARG A 57 14.62 0.14 5.44
CA ARG A 57 14.42 -0.12 4.02
C ARG A 57 13.30 -1.16 3.87
N VAL A 58 12.24 -0.81 3.16
CA VAL A 58 11.14 -1.73 2.85
C VAL A 58 11.47 -2.52 1.58
N ILE A 59 11.58 -3.84 1.69
CA ILE A 59 11.78 -4.76 0.57
C ILE A 59 10.44 -5.44 0.26
N ARG A 60 10.05 -5.46 -1.02
CA ARG A 60 8.86 -6.16 -1.48
C ARG A 60 9.25 -7.46 -2.16
N ASP A 61 8.71 -8.56 -1.66
CA ASP A 61 8.83 -9.88 -2.28
C ASP A 61 7.45 -10.38 -2.79
N SER A 62 7.45 -11.33 -3.72
CA SER A 62 6.23 -11.94 -4.28
C SER A 62 6.29 -13.46 -4.13
N PHE A 63 5.34 -14.04 -3.40
CA PHE A 63 5.30 -15.47 -3.11
C PHE A 63 4.28 -16.22 -3.97
N THR A 64 4.64 -17.44 -4.36
CA THR A 64 3.73 -18.44 -4.93
C THR A 64 3.41 -19.46 -3.83
N LEU A 65 2.14 -19.56 -3.43
CA LEU A 65 1.68 -20.43 -2.36
C LEU A 65 0.61 -21.42 -2.87
N PRO A 66 0.54 -22.65 -2.32
CA PRO A 66 -0.60 -23.53 -2.52
C PRO A 66 -1.89 -22.87 -2.03
N SER A 67 -3.03 -23.21 -2.64
CA SER A 67 -4.33 -22.63 -2.28
C SER A 67 -4.65 -22.79 -0.80
N ARG A 68 -4.34 -23.96 -0.23
CA ARG A 68 -4.57 -24.27 1.20
C ARG A 68 -3.81 -23.31 2.12
N ASP A 69 -2.55 -23.00 1.81
CA ASP A 69 -1.73 -22.13 2.65
C ASP A 69 -2.19 -20.67 2.52
N TYR A 70 -2.63 -20.27 1.34
CA TYR A 70 -3.21 -18.95 1.13
C TYR A 70 -4.54 -18.76 1.90
N GLU A 71 -5.34 -19.82 2.04
CA GLU A 71 -6.53 -19.82 2.90
C GLU A 71 -6.17 -19.67 4.39
N LEU A 72 -5.07 -20.26 4.85
CA LEU A 72 -4.59 -20.08 6.24
C LEU A 72 -4.31 -18.61 6.56
N ILE A 73 -3.72 -17.84 5.62
CA ILE A 73 -3.52 -16.40 5.81
C ILE A 73 -4.87 -15.71 6.06
N THR A 74 -5.89 -16.07 5.29
CA THR A 74 -7.25 -15.50 5.46
C THR A 74 -7.86 -15.90 6.80
N ALA A 75 -7.73 -17.16 7.20
CA ALA A 75 -8.22 -17.66 8.47
C ALA A 75 -7.56 -16.95 9.67
N VAL A 76 -6.24 -16.72 9.63
CA VAL A 76 -5.52 -15.97 10.66
C VAL A 76 -6.03 -14.54 10.75
N ARG A 77 -6.23 -13.86 9.62
CA ARG A 77 -6.82 -12.51 9.60
C ARG A 77 -8.20 -12.48 10.25
N GLN A 78 -9.06 -13.43 9.93
CA GLN A 78 -10.39 -13.53 10.54
C GLN A 78 -10.32 -13.78 12.05
N ARG A 79 -9.40 -14.64 12.51
CA ARG A 79 -9.17 -14.85 13.95
C ARG A 79 -8.75 -13.56 14.66
N CYS A 80 -7.87 -12.76 14.06
CA CYS A 80 -7.48 -11.47 14.63
C CYS A 80 -8.63 -10.47 14.63
N LEU A 81 -9.45 -10.44 13.57
CA LEU A 81 -10.63 -9.57 13.48
C LEU A 81 -11.66 -9.90 14.56
N ASN A 82 -11.85 -11.18 14.88
CA ASN A 82 -12.73 -11.59 15.99
C ASN A 82 -12.26 -11.06 17.35
N SER A 83 -10.96 -10.79 17.50
CA SER A 83 -10.37 -10.13 18.66
C SER A 83 -10.27 -8.60 18.50
N ALA A 84 -11.02 -8.02 17.55
CA ALA A 84 -11.01 -6.59 17.20
C ALA A 84 -9.66 -6.04 16.68
N VAL A 85 -8.77 -6.91 16.17
CA VAL A 85 -7.49 -6.52 15.57
C VAL A 85 -7.54 -6.72 14.05
N ASN A 86 -7.46 -5.63 13.29
CA ASN A 86 -7.38 -5.69 11.84
C ASN A 86 -5.92 -5.79 11.37
N ILE A 87 -5.58 -6.88 10.69
CA ILE A 87 -4.25 -7.08 10.11
C ILE A 87 -4.31 -7.37 8.61
N ASN A 88 -3.29 -6.94 7.89
CA ASN A 88 -3.10 -7.18 6.46
C ASN A 88 -2.27 -8.46 6.20
N LYS A 89 -2.14 -8.86 4.92
CA LYS A 89 -1.42 -10.10 4.55
C LYS A 89 0.07 -10.05 4.93
N SER A 90 0.72 -8.91 4.71
CA SER A 90 2.15 -8.74 5.03
C SER A 90 2.40 -8.76 6.54
N GLU A 91 1.45 -8.32 7.34
CA GLU A 91 1.50 -8.41 8.81
C GLU A 91 1.38 -9.86 9.29
N VAL A 92 0.47 -10.65 8.71
CA VAL A 92 0.38 -12.09 9.03
C VAL A 92 1.70 -12.80 8.75
N ILE A 93 2.30 -12.54 7.58
CA ILE A 93 3.58 -13.17 7.20
C ILE A 93 4.69 -12.76 8.18
N ARG A 94 4.83 -11.47 8.48
CA ARG A 94 5.83 -10.99 9.44
C ARG A 94 5.61 -11.58 10.84
N ALA A 95 4.37 -11.63 11.32
CA ALA A 95 4.04 -12.24 12.62
C ALA A 95 4.41 -13.73 12.64
N GLY A 96 4.15 -14.45 11.54
CA GLY A 96 4.58 -15.84 11.37
C GLY A 96 6.10 -16.00 11.45
N LEU A 97 6.88 -15.12 10.80
CA LEU A 97 8.34 -15.16 10.88
C LEU A 97 8.86 -14.95 12.31
N TYR A 98 8.29 -13.99 13.04
CA TYR A 98 8.67 -13.77 14.45
C TYR A 98 8.33 -14.99 15.32
N ALA A 99 7.13 -15.56 15.16
CA ALA A 99 6.74 -16.76 15.88
C ALA A 99 7.68 -17.96 15.57
N LEU A 100 8.07 -18.15 14.31
CA LEU A 100 9.01 -19.20 13.91
C LEU A 100 10.40 -19.02 14.55
N MET A 101 10.85 -17.77 14.73
CA MET A 101 12.14 -17.48 15.38
C MET A 101 12.12 -17.66 16.90
N GLU A 102 10.94 -17.69 17.52
CA GLU A 102 10.76 -17.97 18.94
C GLU A 102 10.65 -19.47 19.25
N MET A 103 10.44 -20.31 18.24
CA MET A 103 10.37 -21.77 18.39
C MET A 103 11.72 -22.40 18.74
N SER A 104 11.69 -23.61 19.30
CA SER A 104 12.91 -24.40 19.50
C SER A 104 13.50 -24.86 18.16
N GLU A 105 14.82 -25.13 18.13
CA GLU A 105 15.50 -25.61 16.92
C GLU A 105 14.92 -26.94 16.43
N GLU A 106 14.59 -27.85 17.36
CA GLU A 106 13.99 -29.15 17.06
C GLU A 106 12.62 -28.97 16.37
N ASP A 107 11.73 -28.17 16.96
CA ASP A 107 10.38 -27.93 16.39
C ASP A 107 10.46 -27.25 15.01
N LEU A 108 11.41 -26.34 14.82
CA LEU A 108 11.59 -25.63 13.56
C LEU A 108 12.06 -26.58 12.45
N ILE A 109 13.00 -27.48 12.75
CA ILE A 109 13.49 -28.50 11.81
C ILE A 109 12.36 -29.46 11.43
N ASP A 110 11.61 -29.95 12.42
CA ASP A 110 10.51 -30.86 12.21
C ASP A 110 9.39 -30.22 11.37
N LEU A 111 9.04 -28.96 11.64
CA LEU A 111 8.10 -28.21 10.83
C LEU A 111 8.58 -28.10 9.37
N GLY A 112 9.86 -27.75 9.19
CA GLY A 112 10.47 -27.62 7.86
C GLY A 112 10.44 -28.91 7.04
N ASN A 113 10.66 -30.06 7.68
CA ASN A 113 10.61 -31.36 7.03
C ASN A 113 9.20 -31.78 6.60
N ASN A 114 8.17 -31.30 7.29
CA ASN A 114 6.77 -31.62 7.02
C ASN A 114 6.11 -30.71 5.96
N LEU A 115 6.74 -29.61 5.57
CA LEU A 115 6.19 -28.69 4.58
C LEU A 115 6.25 -29.29 3.16
N GLU A 116 5.13 -29.24 2.45
CA GLU A 116 5.07 -29.66 1.05
C GLU A 116 5.87 -28.68 0.18
N LYS A 117 6.76 -29.22 -0.67
CA LYS A 117 7.47 -28.41 -1.65
C LYS A 117 6.51 -27.91 -2.73
N VAL A 118 6.35 -26.60 -2.81
CA VAL A 118 5.57 -25.96 -3.88
C VAL A 118 6.24 -26.25 -5.22
N LYS A 119 5.56 -27.03 -6.08
CA LYS A 119 6.01 -27.27 -7.45
C LYS A 119 5.74 -26.00 -8.28
N THR A 120 6.71 -25.11 -8.34
CA THR A 120 6.63 -23.95 -9.23
C THR A 120 6.80 -24.42 -10.68
N GLY A 121 5.75 -24.29 -11.49
CA GLY A 121 5.89 -24.43 -12.94
C GLY A 121 6.74 -23.30 -13.51
N ARG A 122 7.58 -23.61 -14.51
CA ARG A 122 8.10 -22.57 -15.42
C ARG A 122 6.89 -21.98 -16.14
N PRO A 123 6.73 -20.64 -16.23
CA PRO A 123 5.77 -20.07 -17.16
C PRO A 123 6.16 -20.56 -18.55
N THR A 124 5.36 -21.41 -19.18
CA THR A 124 5.49 -21.67 -20.60
C THR A 124 5.19 -20.34 -21.29
N GLU A 125 6.20 -19.74 -21.90
CA GLU A 125 6.03 -18.59 -22.78
C GLU A 125 4.92 -18.92 -23.77
N LYS A 126 3.86 -18.11 -23.79
CA LYS A 126 2.89 -18.16 -24.87
C LYS A 126 3.62 -17.66 -26.12
N LEU A 127 3.79 -18.55 -27.10
CA LEU A 127 4.06 -18.21 -28.50
C LEU A 127 2.92 -17.34 -29.06
#